data_AF-A0AAW7J208-F1
#
_entry.id   AF-A0AAW7J208-F1
#
_cell.length_a   1.000
_cell.length_b   1.000
_cell.length_c   1.000
_cell.angle_alpha   90.00
_cell.angle_beta   90.00
_cell.angle_gamma   90.00
#
_symmetry.space_group_name_H-M   'P 1'
#
loop_
_entity.id
_entity.type
_entity.pdbx_description
1 polymer ?
#
loop_
_entity_poly.entity_id
_entity_poly.type
_entity_poly.pdbx_seq_one_letter_code
_entity_poly.pdbx_strand_id
1 'polypeptide(L)'
;DAKIKTLSASKLTAGTIDAAKINVLNINAANITTGILNADRIGANSITATHINVANLAAISANLGTITAGTINAATVRIINLDAGAISTGTLNANLIAAYSITADKIKATSLDLFNNDFYTNVQPDGMRMQGKSQIIFGKWKDSSGVVRNSEGLYIGGYNAGVKYVALTRADGSTFMLRANSDMDIGTNTNVAKESLNIYDTAHFWYPQINHSDLTINGYFAMGGGIQEGSIQYDKSAGTMNFRVPGGRSGSYFWFNQNVNAAGTFNTVSRLSLKNVKGEYKGDALKEICDTTIVEYSYKNNPKARQLSPIIDDVNKIKQFTLPDIINDGKTVNLYAMSSLSWLAIQELAKKLENLEEK
;
A
#
# COMPACT_ATOMS: atom_id res chain seq x y z
N ASP A 1 115.45 36.02 -21.21
CA ASP A 1 114.14 36.37 -21.79
C ASP A 1 113.70 37.79 -21.45
N ALA A 2 113.28 38.54 -22.47
CA ALA A 2 112.68 39.86 -22.30
C ALA A 2 111.21 39.72 -21.86
N LYS A 3 110.85 40.29 -20.71
CA LYS A 3 109.45 40.31 -20.22
C LYS A 3 108.67 41.41 -20.93
N ILE A 4 107.59 41.05 -21.60
CA ILE A 4 106.58 42.01 -22.06
C ILE A 4 105.69 42.36 -20.87
N LYS A 5 105.71 43.62 -20.43
CA LYS A 5 104.95 44.06 -19.23
C LYS A 5 103.45 44.12 -19.48
N THR A 6 103.02 44.52 -20.68
CA THR A 6 101.62 44.55 -21.13
C THR A 6 101.54 44.27 -22.63
N LEU A 7 100.52 43.54 -23.07
CA LEU A 7 100.23 43.29 -24.48
C LEU A 7 98.74 43.48 -24.73
N SER A 8 98.38 44.39 -25.63
CA SER A 8 96.99 44.57 -26.08
C SER A 8 96.74 43.72 -27.33
N ALA A 9 95.80 42.79 -27.25
CA ALA A 9 95.54 41.78 -28.27
C ALA A 9 94.25 42.02 -29.07
N SER A 10 93.80 43.28 -29.19
CA SER A 10 92.48 43.66 -29.78
C SER A 10 92.29 43.30 -31.26
N LYS A 11 93.34 42.83 -31.94
CA LYS A 11 93.35 42.42 -33.36
C LYS A 11 93.88 40.99 -33.55
N LEU A 12 94.04 40.22 -32.49
CA LEU A 12 94.60 38.87 -32.56
C LEU A 12 93.58 37.90 -33.17
N THR A 13 93.71 37.64 -34.46
CA THR A 13 92.99 36.55 -35.14
C THR A 13 93.87 35.29 -35.13
N ALA A 14 93.95 34.62 -33.99
CA ALA A 14 94.69 33.36 -33.87
C ALA A 14 93.78 32.17 -34.20
N GLY A 15 94.27 31.21 -34.99
CA GLY A 15 93.51 30.00 -35.31
C GLY A 15 93.25 29.10 -34.09
N THR A 16 94.26 28.91 -33.23
CA THR A 16 94.13 28.20 -31.95
C THR A 16 95.06 28.85 -30.94
N ILE A 17 94.53 29.23 -29.77
CA ILE A 17 95.33 29.67 -28.61
C ILE A 17 95.30 28.54 -27.59
N ASP A 18 96.46 27.98 -27.26
CA ASP A 18 96.57 26.98 -26.20
C ASP A 18 96.51 27.66 -24.82
N ALA A 19 95.33 27.61 -24.21
CA ALA A 19 95.09 28.20 -22.89
C ALA A 19 95.72 27.40 -21.74
N ALA A 20 96.32 26.22 -21.97
CA ALA A 20 96.92 25.41 -20.91
C ALA A 20 98.10 26.11 -20.20
N LYS A 21 98.70 27.12 -20.84
CA LYS A 21 99.84 27.88 -20.32
C LYS A 21 99.49 29.34 -19.98
N ILE A 22 98.22 29.74 -20.10
CA ILE A 22 97.76 31.12 -19.92
C ILE A 22 96.85 31.19 -18.69
N ASN A 23 97.19 32.04 -17.72
CA ASN A 23 96.30 32.36 -16.61
C ASN A 23 95.46 33.59 -16.99
N VAL A 24 94.15 33.39 -17.21
CA VAL A 24 93.25 34.49 -17.56
C VAL A 24 92.52 34.95 -16.30
N LEU A 25 92.89 36.14 -15.82
CA LEU A 25 92.37 36.69 -14.55
C LEU A 25 90.88 37.03 -14.60
N ASN A 26 90.38 37.53 -15.73
CA ASN A 26 88.97 37.88 -15.92
C ASN A 26 88.56 37.57 -17.36
N ILE A 27 87.47 36.83 -17.50
CA ILE A 27 86.84 36.56 -18.80
C ILE A 27 85.41 37.10 -18.74
N ASN A 28 85.02 37.90 -19.73
CA ASN A 28 83.62 38.27 -19.89
C ASN A 28 82.90 37.16 -20.67
N ALA A 29 82.02 36.43 -19.98
CA ALA A 29 81.28 35.29 -20.54
C ALA A 29 80.37 35.67 -21.73
N ALA A 30 79.93 36.95 -21.84
CA ALA A 30 79.07 37.40 -22.94
C ALA A 30 79.75 37.33 -24.33
N ASN A 31 81.09 37.30 -24.36
CA ASN A 31 81.87 37.24 -25.60
C ASN A 31 82.37 35.82 -25.91
N ILE A 32 81.98 34.81 -25.14
CA ILE A 32 82.42 33.42 -25.37
C ILE A 32 81.36 32.69 -26.20
N THR A 33 81.72 32.36 -27.44
CA THR A 33 80.98 31.39 -28.27
C THR A 33 81.71 30.05 -28.18
N THR A 34 81.27 29.14 -27.30
CA THR A 34 81.88 27.81 -27.18
C THR A 34 81.15 26.78 -28.05
N GLY A 35 81.90 25.80 -28.59
CA GLY A 35 81.30 24.59 -29.17
C GLY A 35 80.91 23.57 -28.09
N ILE A 36 81.90 23.04 -27.37
CA ILE A 36 81.70 22.08 -26.27
C ILE A 36 82.39 22.63 -25.02
N LEU A 37 81.64 22.69 -23.90
CA LEU A 37 82.19 22.95 -22.57
C LEU A 37 82.00 21.67 -21.73
N ASN A 38 83.09 21.07 -21.26
CA ASN A 38 83.00 19.87 -20.42
C ASN A 38 82.41 20.22 -19.04
N ALA A 39 81.32 19.53 -18.67
CA ALA A 39 80.61 19.70 -17.40
C ALA A 39 81.47 19.37 -16.16
N ASP A 40 82.54 18.59 -16.29
CA ASP A 40 83.49 18.31 -15.19
C ASP A 40 84.14 19.57 -14.59
N ARG A 41 84.11 20.68 -15.34
CA ARG A 41 84.65 21.99 -14.94
C ARG A 41 83.59 22.93 -14.35
N ILE A 42 82.34 22.52 -14.29
CA ILE A 42 81.23 23.28 -13.71
C ILE A 42 81.07 22.82 -12.25
N GLY A 43 81.38 23.70 -11.29
CA GLY A 43 81.27 23.39 -9.87
C GLY A 43 79.84 23.04 -9.44
N ALA A 44 79.69 22.25 -8.37
CA ALA A 44 78.38 21.94 -7.79
C ALA A 44 77.61 23.24 -7.45
N ASN A 45 76.29 23.24 -7.66
CA ASN A 45 75.39 24.39 -7.47
C ASN A 45 75.68 25.64 -8.33
N SER A 46 76.65 25.60 -9.26
CA SER A 46 76.98 26.78 -10.08
C SER A 46 75.99 27.06 -11.21
N ILE A 47 75.16 26.08 -11.57
CA ILE A 47 74.06 26.24 -12.53
C ILE A 47 72.75 25.86 -11.86
N THR A 48 71.87 26.85 -11.66
CA THR A 48 70.52 26.66 -11.11
C THR A 48 69.50 26.61 -12.25
N ALA A 49 68.36 25.93 -12.01
CA ALA A 49 67.30 25.79 -13.01
C ALA A 49 66.75 27.15 -13.53
N THR A 50 66.89 28.23 -12.75
CA THR A 50 66.51 29.60 -13.16
C THR A 50 67.31 30.15 -14.34
N HIS A 51 68.49 29.58 -14.64
CA HIS A 51 69.39 30.04 -15.69
C HIS A 51 69.47 29.08 -16.89
N ILE A 52 68.61 28.05 -16.94
CA ILE A 52 68.60 27.05 -18.01
C ILE A 52 67.26 27.07 -18.74
N ASN A 53 67.28 27.30 -20.05
CA ASN A 53 66.13 27.01 -20.91
C ASN A 53 66.29 25.60 -21.49
N VAL A 54 65.55 24.64 -20.95
CA VAL A 54 65.59 23.24 -21.41
C VAL A 54 64.49 23.01 -22.44
N ALA A 55 64.87 22.86 -23.71
CA ALA A 55 63.91 22.53 -24.78
C ALA A 55 63.39 21.09 -24.68
N ASN A 56 64.25 20.14 -24.29
CA ASN A 56 63.91 18.74 -24.07
C ASN A 56 64.63 18.22 -22.82
N LEU A 57 63.88 17.72 -21.84
CA LEU A 57 64.43 17.10 -20.64
C LEU A 57 64.19 15.59 -20.69
N ALA A 58 65.27 14.81 -20.83
CA ALA A 58 65.25 13.36 -20.62
C ALA A 58 65.96 13.06 -19.29
N ALA A 59 65.19 12.79 -18.23
CA ALA A 59 65.72 12.48 -16.91
C ALA A 59 65.22 11.11 -16.44
N ILE A 60 66.09 10.33 -15.79
CA ILE A 60 65.70 9.06 -15.13
C ILE A 60 64.83 9.37 -13.90
N SER A 61 65.14 10.44 -13.17
CA SER A 61 64.36 10.95 -12.04
C SER A 61 64.50 12.47 -11.95
N ALA A 62 63.41 13.16 -11.63
CA ALA A 62 63.43 14.59 -11.36
C ALA A 62 62.45 14.93 -10.23
N ASN A 63 62.84 15.85 -9.34
CA ASN A 63 61.93 16.52 -8.42
C ASN A 63 61.59 17.89 -9.02
N LEU A 64 60.49 17.95 -9.77
CA LEU A 64 60.13 19.12 -10.58
C LEU A 64 59.29 20.17 -9.82
N GLY A 65 58.87 19.89 -8.59
CA GLY A 65 57.97 20.78 -7.85
C GLY A 65 56.65 21.00 -8.58
N THR A 66 56.26 22.27 -8.76
CA THR A 66 55.05 22.66 -9.52
C THR A 66 55.30 22.56 -11.02
N ILE A 67 54.46 21.79 -11.73
CA ILE A 67 54.52 21.63 -13.18
C ILE A 67 53.31 22.33 -13.80
N THR A 68 53.55 23.36 -14.60
CA THR A 68 52.54 23.93 -15.50
C THR A 68 52.77 23.36 -16.90
N ALA A 69 51.99 22.36 -17.28
CA ALA A 69 52.10 21.69 -18.58
C ALA A 69 50.82 21.86 -19.41
N GLY A 70 50.93 21.92 -20.73
CA GLY A 70 49.78 21.92 -21.63
C GLY A 70 49.14 20.53 -21.75
N THR A 71 49.92 19.53 -22.16
CA THR A 71 49.49 18.13 -22.24
C THR A 71 50.51 17.24 -21.56
N ILE A 72 50.05 16.34 -20.69
CA ILE A 72 50.86 15.30 -20.05
C ILE A 72 50.42 13.96 -20.61
N ASN A 73 51.34 13.23 -21.27
CA ASN A 73 51.09 11.83 -21.62
C ASN A 73 51.26 10.96 -20.37
N ALA A 74 50.15 10.66 -19.70
CA ALA A 74 50.13 10.10 -18.35
C ALA A 74 50.07 8.56 -18.30
N ALA A 75 50.59 7.84 -19.30
CA ALA A 75 50.45 6.39 -19.41
C ALA A 75 50.89 5.58 -18.16
N THR A 76 51.83 6.10 -17.37
CA THR A 76 52.35 5.46 -16.14
C THR A 76 52.36 6.39 -14.92
N VAL A 77 51.64 7.51 -14.96
CA VAL A 77 51.65 8.48 -13.85
C VAL A 77 50.82 7.96 -12.68
N ARG A 78 51.47 7.81 -11.52
CA ARG A 78 50.82 7.41 -10.26
C ARG A 78 50.75 8.60 -9.30
N ILE A 79 49.53 9.07 -9.02
CA ILE A 79 49.28 10.17 -8.08
C ILE A 79 48.84 9.58 -6.74
N ILE A 80 49.55 9.93 -5.65
CA ILE A 80 49.29 9.38 -4.31
C ILE A 80 48.19 10.17 -3.59
N ASN A 81 48.23 11.51 -3.69
CA ASN A 81 47.32 12.42 -2.99
C ASN A 81 46.73 13.42 -3.99
N LEU A 82 45.81 12.94 -4.82
CA LEU A 82 45.10 13.81 -5.77
C LEU A 82 43.95 14.53 -5.05
N ASP A 83 43.98 15.86 -5.01
CA ASP A 83 42.81 16.64 -4.62
C ASP A 83 41.79 16.64 -5.76
N ALA A 84 40.69 15.92 -5.57
CA ALA A 84 39.63 15.80 -6.56
C ALA A 84 38.84 17.11 -6.76
N GLY A 85 38.87 18.04 -5.80
CA GLY A 85 38.15 19.32 -5.90
C GLY A 85 38.72 20.28 -6.96
N ALA A 86 39.98 20.09 -7.34
CA ALA A 86 40.66 20.87 -8.38
C ALA A 86 40.52 20.25 -9.80
N ILE A 87 39.88 19.09 -9.94
CA ILE A 87 39.69 18.40 -11.22
C ILE A 87 38.44 18.96 -11.92
N SER A 88 38.58 20.02 -12.73
CA SER A 88 37.48 20.58 -13.54
C SER A 88 37.31 19.88 -14.90
N THR A 89 37.29 18.55 -14.92
CA THR A 89 37.22 17.78 -16.18
C THR A 89 35.79 17.62 -16.68
N GLY A 90 35.58 17.68 -18.00
CA GLY A 90 34.27 17.41 -18.61
C GLY A 90 33.83 15.94 -18.59
N THR A 91 34.75 14.97 -18.66
CA THR A 91 34.42 13.53 -18.65
C THR A 91 35.52 12.71 -17.96
N LEU A 92 35.16 11.90 -16.97
CA LEU A 92 36.01 10.87 -16.37
C LEU A 92 35.54 9.49 -16.86
N ASN A 93 36.34 8.79 -17.66
CA ASN A 93 36.02 7.44 -18.10
C ASN A 93 36.34 6.42 -16.99
N ALA A 94 35.30 5.92 -16.33
CA ALA A 94 35.37 5.11 -15.11
C ALA A 94 35.71 3.62 -15.31
N ASN A 95 36.11 3.19 -16.50
CA ASN A 95 36.41 1.77 -16.79
C ASN A 95 37.48 1.12 -15.88
N LEU A 96 38.25 1.91 -15.11
CA LEU A 96 39.31 1.44 -14.20
C LEU A 96 39.05 1.76 -12.71
N ILE A 97 37.84 2.20 -12.33
CA ILE A 97 37.51 2.37 -10.91
C ILE A 97 37.25 0.98 -10.32
N ALA A 98 38.19 0.49 -9.49
CA ALA A 98 38.11 -0.83 -8.88
C ALA A 98 36.82 -1.00 -8.05
N ALA A 99 36.26 -2.22 -8.07
CA ALA A 99 35.12 -2.59 -7.24
C ALA A 99 35.36 -2.18 -5.77
N TYR A 100 34.31 -1.65 -5.11
CA TYR A 100 34.34 -1.10 -3.74
C TYR A 100 35.06 0.24 -3.53
N SER A 101 35.64 0.86 -4.56
CA SER A 101 36.25 2.20 -4.43
C SER A 101 35.19 3.30 -4.32
N ILE A 102 34.08 3.14 -5.06
CA ILE A 102 32.87 3.94 -4.92
C ILE A 102 31.82 3.09 -4.20
N THR A 103 31.66 3.33 -2.91
CA THR A 103 30.62 2.74 -2.06
C THR A 103 29.36 3.62 -2.10
N ALA A 104 28.19 3.05 -1.79
CA ALA A 104 26.90 3.75 -1.95
C ALA A 104 26.80 5.06 -1.15
N ASP A 105 27.48 5.16 0.00
CA ASP A 105 27.59 6.37 0.84
C ASP A 105 28.36 7.51 0.16
N LYS A 106 29.13 7.22 -0.90
CA LYS A 106 29.93 8.20 -1.65
C LYS A 106 29.25 8.68 -2.94
N ILE A 107 28.07 8.16 -3.27
CA ILE A 107 27.32 8.51 -4.49
C ILE A 107 26.20 9.52 -4.14
N LYS A 108 26.49 10.82 -4.30
CA LYS A 108 25.47 11.88 -4.25
C LYS A 108 25.09 12.28 -5.68
N ALA A 109 24.24 11.49 -6.32
CA ALA A 109 23.80 11.71 -7.69
C ALA A 109 22.35 12.20 -7.75
N THR A 110 22.02 13.04 -8.74
CA THR A 110 20.63 13.38 -9.06
C THR A 110 19.91 12.24 -9.77
N SER A 111 20.63 11.36 -10.47
CA SER A 111 20.09 10.11 -11.05
C SER A 111 21.14 9.00 -11.13
N LEU A 112 20.70 7.74 -11.02
CA LEU A 112 21.55 6.54 -11.03
C LEU A 112 20.84 5.40 -11.78
N ASP A 113 21.36 5.02 -12.95
CA ASP A 113 20.91 3.83 -13.70
C ASP A 113 21.71 2.60 -13.26
N LEU A 114 21.02 1.59 -12.69
CA LEU A 114 21.60 0.30 -12.31
C LEU A 114 21.21 -0.76 -13.34
N PHE A 115 22.16 -1.26 -14.14
CA PHE A 115 21.87 -2.16 -15.27
C PHE A 115 21.78 -3.65 -14.89
N ASN A 116 20.73 -4.29 -15.40
CA ASN A 116 20.85 -5.39 -16.38
C ASN A 116 19.86 -5.10 -17.53
N ASN A 117 20.10 -5.61 -18.75
CA ASN A 117 19.37 -5.34 -20.01
C ASN A 117 17.83 -5.43 -19.94
N ASP A 118 17.26 -6.09 -18.93
CA ASP A 118 15.82 -6.31 -18.78
C ASP A 118 15.16 -5.54 -17.63
N PHE A 119 15.93 -4.78 -16.84
CA PHE A 119 15.43 -4.03 -15.68
C PHE A 119 16.35 -2.87 -15.28
N TYR A 120 15.80 -1.66 -15.15
CA TYR A 120 16.52 -0.53 -14.56
C TYR A 120 15.66 0.19 -13.52
N THR A 121 16.32 0.74 -12.51
CA THR A 121 15.72 1.59 -11.48
C THR A 121 16.22 3.00 -11.71
N ASN A 122 15.32 3.93 -12.02
CA ASN A 122 15.63 5.33 -12.22
C ASN A 122 15.24 6.10 -10.95
N VAL A 123 16.25 6.55 -10.19
CA VAL A 123 16.09 7.45 -9.05
C VAL A 123 16.28 8.87 -9.56
N GLN A 124 15.38 9.79 -9.23
CA GLN A 124 15.44 11.21 -9.55
C GLN A 124 15.13 12.04 -8.27
N PRO A 125 15.41 13.35 -8.22
CA PRO A 125 15.10 14.17 -7.04
C PRO A 125 13.60 14.26 -6.73
N ASP A 126 12.75 13.95 -7.71
CA ASP A 126 11.29 13.95 -7.63
C ASP A 126 10.67 12.55 -7.43
N GLY A 127 11.47 11.47 -7.37
CA GLY A 127 10.98 10.13 -7.04
C GLY A 127 11.82 8.97 -7.58
N MET A 128 11.32 7.75 -7.38
CA MET A 128 11.95 6.52 -7.88
C MET A 128 11.00 5.75 -8.80
N ARG A 129 11.47 5.40 -10.00
CA ARG A 129 10.72 4.67 -11.04
C ARG A 129 11.42 3.35 -11.39
N MET A 130 10.70 2.23 -11.33
CA MET A 130 11.20 0.88 -11.66
C MET A 130 10.42 0.32 -12.87
N GLN A 131 11.08 -0.01 -13.99
CA GLN A 131 10.42 -0.49 -15.22
C GLN A 131 11.23 -1.56 -15.98
N GLY A 132 10.54 -2.59 -16.49
CA GLY A 132 11.11 -3.71 -17.27
C GLY A 132 10.05 -4.76 -17.64
N LYS A 133 10.43 -5.78 -18.43
CA LYS A 133 9.54 -6.92 -18.79
C LYS A 133 9.40 -7.97 -17.67
N SER A 134 10.23 -7.90 -16.63
CA SER A 134 10.23 -8.83 -15.51
C SER A 134 9.40 -8.29 -14.33
N GLN A 135 8.68 -9.19 -13.64
CA GLN A 135 7.93 -8.86 -12.43
C GLN A 135 8.90 -8.48 -11.28
N ILE A 136 8.43 -7.65 -10.34
CA ILE A 136 9.12 -7.52 -9.05
C ILE A 136 8.86 -8.83 -8.28
N ILE A 137 9.82 -9.75 -8.30
CA ILE A 137 9.73 -11.05 -7.62
C ILE A 137 10.23 -10.90 -6.19
N PHE A 138 9.41 -11.30 -5.22
CA PHE A 138 9.71 -11.14 -3.81
C PHE A 138 10.16 -12.45 -3.16
N GLY A 139 11.44 -12.55 -2.79
CA GLY A 139 12.01 -13.74 -2.16
C GLY A 139 11.77 -13.86 -0.65
N LYS A 140 12.30 -14.93 -0.05
CA LYS A 140 12.23 -15.20 1.40
C LYS A 140 12.74 -14.02 2.25
N TRP A 141 12.04 -13.71 3.34
CA TRP A 141 12.38 -12.62 4.26
C TRP A 141 12.79 -13.14 5.65
N LYS A 142 13.48 -12.32 6.46
CA LYS A 142 13.88 -12.65 7.85
C LYS A 142 12.97 -11.98 8.86
N ASP A 143 12.57 -12.69 9.92
CA ASP A 143 11.70 -12.15 10.97
C ASP A 143 12.44 -11.35 12.06
N SER A 144 11.71 -10.93 13.09
CA SER A 144 12.24 -10.17 14.25
C SER A 144 13.24 -10.95 15.10
N SER A 145 13.41 -12.25 14.88
CA SER A 145 14.41 -13.10 15.52
C SER A 145 15.57 -13.43 14.57
N GLY A 146 15.60 -12.83 13.37
CA GLY A 146 16.64 -13.03 12.35
C GLY A 146 16.49 -14.32 11.54
N VAL A 147 15.39 -15.06 11.71
CA VAL A 147 15.15 -16.36 11.07
C VAL A 147 14.55 -16.16 9.67
N VAL A 148 15.19 -16.75 8.65
CA VAL A 148 14.68 -16.75 7.27
C VAL A 148 13.39 -17.57 7.21
N ARG A 149 12.28 -16.93 6.84
CA ARG A 149 10.97 -17.56 6.68
C ARG A 149 10.84 -18.12 5.26
N ASN A 150 10.13 -19.24 5.13
CA ASN A 150 9.89 -19.89 3.83
C ASN A 150 8.81 -19.19 2.98
N SER A 151 8.26 -18.06 3.44
CA SER A 151 7.29 -17.26 2.71
C SER A 151 7.98 -16.25 1.79
N GLU A 152 7.52 -16.18 0.55
CA GLU A 152 7.98 -15.29 -0.53
C GLU A 152 6.97 -14.14 -0.68
N GLY A 153 7.39 -12.87 -0.56
CA GLY A 153 6.45 -11.72 -0.56
C GLY A 153 7.08 -10.34 -0.34
N LEU A 154 6.37 -9.28 -0.76
CA LEU A 154 6.83 -7.88 -0.69
C LEU A 154 6.73 -7.34 0.73
N TYR A 155 7.87 -7.12 1.39
CA TYR A 155 7.91 -6.44 2.67
C TYR A 155 8.06 -4.92 2.47
N ILE A 156 6.96 -4.17 2.66
CA ILE A 156 7.00 -2.70 2.77
C ILE A 156 6.73 -2.33 4.22
N GLY A 157 7.80 -2.15 4.99
CA GLY A 157 7.77 -1.81 6.41
C GLY A 157 9.18 -1.45 6.90
N GLY A 158 9.30 -0.97 8.14
CA GLY A 158 10.59 -0.68 8.77
C GLY A 158 10.76 -1.44 10.08
N TYR A 159 11.99 -1.58 10.54
CA TYR A 159 12.34 -2.19 11.84
C TYR A 159 12.32 -1.13 12.96
N ASN A 160 12.06 -1.53 14.22
CA ASN A 160 11.88 -0.67 15.41
C ASN A 160 10.58 0.16 15.49
N ALA A 161 10.35 0.73 16.69
CA ALA A 161 9.16 1.50 17.05
C ALA A 161 8.90 2.72 16.13
N GLY A 162 7.62 3.00 15.89
CA GLY A 162 7.12 4.11 15.05
C GLY A 162 6.21 3.63 13.92
N VAL A 163 5.23 4.44 13.51
CA VAL A 163 4.29 4.12 12.42
C VAL A 163 5.00 3.68 11.15
N LYS A 164 4.52 2.60 10.54
CA LYS A 164 4.83 2.23 9.16
C LYS A 164 3.51 2.22 8.39
N TYR A 165 3.38 3.02 7.35
CA TYR A 165 2.19 3.07 6.50
C TYR A 165 2.56 2.99 5.02
N VAL A 166 1.65 2.45 4.22
CA VAL A 166 1.70 2.47 2.75
C VAL A 166 0.49 3.28 2.30
N ALA A 167 0.73 4.36 1.56
CA ALA A 167 -0.30 5.23 1.01
C ALA A 167 -0.20 5.26 -0.51
N LEU A 168 -1.33 5.05 -1.19
CA LEU A 168 -1.47 5.24 -2.62
C LEU A 168 -2.11 6.61 -2.86
N THR A 169 -1.29 7.65 -2.97
CA THR A 169 -1.75 9.04 -3.08
C THR A 169 -1.82 9.48 -4.54
N ARG A 170 -2.92 10.11 -4.92
CA ARG A 170 -3.16 10.69 -6.25
C ARG A 170 -2.39 11.99 -6.42
N ALA A 171 -2.25 12.44 -7.67
CA ALA A 171 -1.55 13.68 -8.02
C ALA A 171 -2.17 14.95 -7.38
N ASP A 172 -3.45 14.88 -7.00
CA ASP A 172 -4.17 15.95 -6.29
C ASP A 172 -3.99 15.92 -4.76
N GLY A 173 -3.20 14.98 -4.23
CA GLY A 173 -2.92 14.82 -2.80
C GLY A 173 -3.92 13.93 -2.04
N SER A 174 -4.97 13.41 -2.69
CA SER A 174 -5.93 12.48 -2.05
C SER A 174 -5.38 11.06 -1.95
N THR A 175 -5.69 10.33 -0.86
CA THR A 175 -5.18 8.96 -0.64
C THR A 175 -6.25 7.92 -0.98
N PHE A 176 -5.94 6.94 -1.83
CA PHE A 176 -6.85 5.85 -2.22
C PHE A 176 -6.96 4.75 -1.15
N MET A 177 -5.81 4.32 -0.59
CA MET A 177 -5.75 3.33 0.49
C MET A 177 -4.71 3.76 1.53
N LEU A 178 -5.08 3.65 2.81
CA LEU A 178 -4.22 4.01 3.96
C LEU A 178 -4.42 3.03 5.11
N ARG A 179 -3.34 2.37 5.57
CA ARG A 179 -3.32 1.75 6.90
C ARG A 179 -2.95 2.83 7.92
N ALA A 180 -3.92 3.26 8.72
CA ALA A 180 -3.72 4.31 9.69
C ALA A 180 -3.44 3.74 11.08
N ASN A 181 -2.46 4.28 11.81
CA ASN A 181 -2.17 3.90 13.20
C ASN A 181 -2.52 5.04 14.17
N SER A 182 -2.62 4.73 15.46
CA SER A 182 -2.99 5.65 16.55
C SER A 182 -2.09 6.89 16.62
N ASP A 183 -0.80 6.70 16.39
CA ASP A 183 0.27 7.69 16.39
C ASP A 183 0.40 8.47 15.06
N MET A 184 -0.45 8.20 14.06
CA MET A 184 -0.51 9.02 12.84
C MET A 184 -1.17 10.38 13.09
N ASP A 185 -0.48 11.45 12.68
CA ASP A 185 -1.09 12.77 12.50
C ASP A 185 -1.85 12.79 11.16
N ILE A 186 -3.17 12.82 11.25
CA ILE A 186 -4.09 12.79 10.10
C ILE A 186 -4.51 14.20 9.65
N GLY A 187 -3.92 15.24 10.26
CA GLY A 187 -4.26 16.63 10.00
C GLY A 187 -5.75 16.91 10.19
N THR A 188 -6.35 17.63 9.24
CA THR A 188 -7.79 17.98 9.24
C THR A 188 -8.70 16.89 8.65
N ASN A 189 -8.14 15.75 8.19
CA ASN A 189 -8.94 14.70 7.57
C ASN A 189 -9.62 13.81 8.64
N THR A 190 -10.89 14.08 8.91
CA THR A 190 -11.70 13.35 9.90
C THR A 190 -12.20 11.99 9.44
N ASN A 191 -12.00 11.64 8.15
CA ASN A 191 -12.54 10.42 7.56
C ASN A 191 -11.59 9.23 7.68
N VAL A 192 -10.43 9.39 8.32
CA VAL A 192 -9.45 8.32 8.56
C VAL A 192 -9.76 7.59 9.86
N ALA A 193 -10.19 6.33 9.77
CA ALA A 193 -10.26 5.43 10.91
C ALA A 193 -8.85 4.96 11.29
N LYS A 194 -8.37 5.39 12.45
CA LYS A 194 -7.10 4.92 13.04
C LYS A 194 -7.21 3.44 13.43
N GLU A 195 -6.06 2.77 13.46
CA GLU A 195 -5.91 1.32 13.66
C GLU A 195 -6.67 0.47 12.64
N SER A 196 -6.98 1.04 11.47
CA SER A 196 -7.83 0.41 10.45
C SER A 196 -7.25 0.58 9.04
N LEU A 197 -7.62 -0.35 8.14
CA LEU A 197 -7.40 -0.18 6.71
C LEU A 197 -8.51 0.71 6.15
N ASN A 198 -8.14 1.91 5.69
CA ASN A 198 -9.04 2.86 5.07
C ASN A 198 -8.95 2.70 3.55
N ILE A 199 -10.11 2.54 2.90
CA ILE A 199 -10.27 2.54 1.44
C ILE A 199 -11.29 3.63 1.13
N TYR A 200 -10.87 4.69 0.46
CA TYR A 200 -11.67 5.92 0.31
C TYR A 200 -12.48 5.97 -1.00
N ASP A 201 -12.34 4.95 -1.85
CA ASP A 201 -13.08 4.81 -3.11
C ASP A 201 -14.09 3.65 -3.01
N THR A 202 -14.95 3.53 -4.02
CA THR A 202 -15.93 2.44 -4.14
C THR A 202 -15.20 1.11 -4.19
N ALA A 203 -15.10 0.44 -3.05
CA ALA A 203 -14.54 -0.89 -2.96
C ALA A 203 -15.59 -1.90 -3.43
N HIS A 204 -15.40 -2.41 -4.65
CA HIS A 204 -16.18 -3.53 -5.16
C HIS A 204 -15.76 -4.82 -4.44
N PHE A 205 -16.47 -5.16 -3.37
CA PHE A 205 -16.28 -6.41 -2.65
C PHE A 205 -17.08 -7.52 -3.33
N TRP A 206 -16.44 -8.21 -4.26
CA TRP A 206 -16.85 -9.57 -4.58
C TRP A 206 -16.30 -10.50 -3.50
N TYR A 207 -17.20 -11.08 -2.70
CA TYR A 207 -16.86 -12.16 -1.78
C TYR A 207 -16.36 -13.38 -2.56
N PRO A 208 -15.42 -14.16 -1.98
CA PRO A 208 -15.90 -15.33 -1.26
C PRO A 208 -15.22 -15.62 0.10
N GLN A 209 -16.08 -16.03 1.05
CA GLN A 209 -15.93 -16.95 2.19
C GLN A 209 -14.96 -16.73 3.39
N ILE A 210 -15.55 -16.70 4.62
CA ILE A 210 -15.39 -17.65 5.78
C ILE A 210 -13.96 -17.81 6.40
N ASN A 211 -13.65 -17.81 7.71
CA ASN A 211 -14.38 -17.90 8.99
C ASN A 211 -13.43 -17.62 10.20
N HIS A 212 -14.05 -17.29 11.35
CA HIS A 212 -13.73 -17.68 12.75
C HIS A 212 -13.10 -16.72 13.80
N SER A 213 -13.85 -16.69 14.92
CA SER A 213 -13.71 -16.13 16.26
C SER A 213 -13.29 -14.66 16.39
N ASP A 214 -14.34 -13.85 16.55
CA ASP A 214 -14.40 -12.67 17.42
C ASP A 214 -14.37 -11.31 16.71
N LEU A 215 -15.50 -11.08 16.03
CA LEU A 215 -16.35 -9.90 16.23
C LEU A 215 -15.93 -8.57 15.56
N THR A 216 -16.25 -8.44 14.27
CA THR A 216 -16.51 -7.12 13.65
C THR A 216 -17.97 -6.73 13.93
N ILE A 217 -18.17 -5.73 14.77
CA ILE A 217 -19.49 -5.18 15.12
C ILE A 217 -19.84 -4.11 14.07
N ASN A 218 -20.87 -4.40 13.27
CA ASN A 218 -21.57 -3.53 12.31
C ASN A 218 -20.81 -3.17 11.02
N GLY A 219 -21.03 -3.96 9.98
CA GLY A 219 -20.83 -3.56 8.59
C GLY A 219 -22.18 -3.48 7.88
N TYR A 220 -22.47 -2.36 7.22
CA TYR A 220 -23.52 -2.32 6.19
C TYR A 220 -22.84 -2.26 4.83
N PHE A 221 -23.42 -2.94 3.85
CA PHE A 221 -22.98 -2.87 2.46
C PHE A 221 -23.90 -1.89 1.73
N ALA A 222 -23.39 -0.68 1.48
CA ALA A 222 -24.03 0.28 0.59
C ALA A 222 -23.55 0.03 -0.82
N MET A 223 -24.49 -0.29 -1.72
CA MET A 223 -24.21 -0.46 -3.14
C MET A 223 -24.68 0.78 -3.90
N GLY A 224 -23.77 1.75 -4.02
CA GLY A 224 -23.87 2.87 -4.94
C GLY A 224 -23.85 4.26 -4.29
N GLY A 225 -23.97 5.28 -5.14
CA GLY A 225 -23.89 6.69 -4.78
C GLY A 225 -25.20 7.39 -5.13
N GLY A 226 -25.93 7.84 -4.11
CA GLY A 226 -27.14 8.64 -4.26
C GLY A 226 -28.19 8.28 -3.22
N ILE A 227 -29.04 9.24 -2.85
CA ILE A 227 -29.97 9.19 -1.69
C ILE A 227 -31.17 8.23 -1.92
N GLN A 228 -31.04 7.20 -2.75
CA GLN A 228 -32.10 6.28 -3.14
C GLN A 228 -31.63 4.83 -3.31
N GLU A 229 -30.86 4.29 -2.36
CA GLU A 229 -30.34 2.93 -2.51
C GLU A 229 -30.83 1.94 -1.46
N GLY A 230 -31.07 0.72 -1.96
CA GLY A 230 -31.40 -0.41 -1.14
C GLY A 230 -30.20 -0.83 -0.31
N SER A 231 -30.45 -1.17 0.94
CA SER A 231 -29.39 -1.49 1.90
C SER A 231 -29.75 -2.76 2.65
N ILE A 232 -28.72 -3.53 2.97
CA ILE A 232 -28.80 -4.57 3.98
C ILE A 232 -28.21 -3.95 5.24
N GLN A 233 -29.06 -3.72 6.23
CA GLN A 233 -28.64 -3.16 7.51
C GLN A 233 -28.79 -4.23 8.59
N TYR A 234 -27.88 -4.22 9.53
CA TYR A 234 -27.91 -5.07 10.71
C TYR A 234 -27.73 -4.18 11.93
N ASP A 235 -28.64 -4.30 12.89
CA ASP A 235 -28.58 -3.59 14.16
C ASP A 235 -28.45 -4.61 15.29
N LYS A 236 -27.25 -4.66 15.89
CA LYS A 236 -26.93 -5.55 17.00
C LYS A 236 -27.74 -5.26 18.27
N SER A 237 -28.04 -3.99 18.56
CA SER A 237 -28.75 -3.60 19.80
C SER A 237 -30.23 -3.92 19.69
N ALA A 238 -30.80 -3.74 18.49
CA ALA A 238 -32.17 -4.11 18.20
C ALA A 238 -32.34 -5.61 17.89
N GLY A 239 -31.24 -6.33 17.61
CA GLY A 239 -31.26 -7.72 17.18
C GLY A 239 -31.95 -7.89 15.82
N THR A 240 -31.83 -6.91 14.94
CA THR A 240 -32.54 -6.88 13.65
C THR A 240 -31.59 -6.95 12.47
N MET A 241 -32.07 -7.56 11.39
CA MET A 241 -31.48 -7.47 10.06
C MET A 241 -32.58 -7.04 9.09
N ASN A 242 -32.31 -6.04 8.24
CA ASN A 242 -33.30 -5.51 7.33
C ASN A 242 -32.78 -5.35 5.91
N PHE A 243 -33.64 -5.72 4.97
CA PHE A 243 -33.49 -5.42 3.55
C PHE A 243 -34.37 -4.20 3.26
N ARG A 244 -33.72 -3.08 2.93
CA ARG A 244 -34.38 -1.83 2.55
C ARG A 244 -34.50 -1.78 1.04
N VAL A 245 -35.71 -1.52 0.53
CA VAL A 245 -35.94 -1.23 -0.90
C VAL A 245 -36.43 0.22 -1.03
N PRO A 246 -35.81 1.06 -1.90
CA PRO A 246 -36.22 2.44 -2.08
C PRO A 246 -37.63 2.55 -2.67
N GLY A 247 -38.46 3.42 -2.10
CA GLY A 247 -39.81 3.72 -2.61
C GLY A 247 -40.50 4.79 -1.76
N GLY A 248 -40.35 6.07 -2.13
CA GLY A 248 -41.05 7.21 -1.52
C GLY A 248 -40.74 7.51 -0.05
N ARG A 249 -41.40 8.54 0.52
CA ARG A 249 -41.16 9.15 1.86
C ARG A 249 -41.10 8.18 3.05
N SER A 250 -41.49 6.91 2.87
CA SER A 250 -41.46 5.85 3.87
C SER A 250 -41.04 4.51 3.26
N GLY A 251 -39.82 4.43 2.72
CA GLY A 251 -39.27 3.23 2.06
C GLY A 251 -39.66 1.90 2.74
N SER A 252 -39.86 0.86 1.94
CA SER A 252 -40.32 -0.44 2.43
C SER A 252 -39.16 -1.20 3.07
N TYR A 253 -39.40 -1.70 4.28
CA TYR A 253 -38.45 -2.49 5.04
C TYR A 253 -38.99 -3.91 5.19
N PHE A 254 -38.14 -4.90 4.94
CA PHE A 254 -38.38 -6.27 5.39
C PHE A 254 -37.55 -6.52 6.66
N TRP A 255 -38.21 -6.62 7.81
CA TRP A 255 -37.57 -6.74 9.12
C TRP A 255 -37.49 -8.20 9.55
N PHE A 256 -36.28 -8.68 9.82
CA PHE A 256 -36.09 -9.82 10.71
C PHE A 256 -35.98 -9.25 12.13
N ASN A 257 -36.95 -9.53 12.99
CA ASN A 257 -36.87 -9.21 14.43
C ASN A 257 -36.71 -10.52 15.22
N GLN A 258 -36.28 -10.39 16.49
CA GLN A 258 -35.86 -11.43 17.44
C GLN A 258 -36.90 -12.56 17.70
N ASN A 259 -38.08 -12.52 17.09
CA ASN A 259 -39.00 -13.66 16.97
C ASN A 259 -39.69 -13.68 15.61
N VAL A 260 -39.09 -14.38 14.63
CA VAL A 260 -39.79 -14.81 13.41
C VAL A 260 -40.20 -16.27 13.59
N ASN A 261 -41.49 -16.52 13.81
CA ASN A 261 -42.07 -17.86 13.83
C ASN A 261 -43.15 -17.93 12.74
N ALA A 262 -42.83 -18.58 11.62
CA ALA A 262 -43.71 -18.73 10.46
C ALA A 262 -43.95 -20.22 10.17
N ALA A 263 -45.09 -20.73 10.62
CA ALA A 263 -45.72 -21.92 10.09
C ALA A 263 -47.18 -21.56 9.75
N GLY A 264 -47.48 -21.47 8.46
CA GLY A 264 -48.77 -21.02 7.90
C GLY A 264 -48.86 -19.51 7.71
N THR A 265 -48.34 -18.97 6.61
CA THR A 265 -48.60 -17.56 6.23
C THR A 265 -50.10 -17.35 6.03
N PHE A 266 -50.68 -16.27 6.58
CA PHE A 266 -52.07 -15.91 6.31
C PHE A 266 -52.22 -15.44 4.86
N ASN A 267 -52.78 -16.28 3.98
CA ASN A 267 -53.10 -15.84 2.62
C ASN A 267 -54.44 -15.10 2.63
N THR A 268 -54.40 -13.77 2.61
CA THR A 268 -55.60 -12.92 2.58
C THR A 268 -56.20 -12.76 1.18
N VAL A 269 -55.60 -13.34 0.15
CA VAL A 269 -56.11 -13.24 -1.21
C VAL A 269 -57.40 -14.05 -1.35
N SER A 270 -58.54 -13.35 -1.32
CA SER A 270 -59.88 -13.95 -1.38
C SER A 270 -60.62 -13.60 -2.68
N ARG A 271 -59.98 -13.78 -3.85
CA ARG A 271 -60.61 -13.53 -5.15
C ARG A 271 -61.30 -14.81 -5.68
N LEU A 272 -62.55 -14.69 -6.12
CA LEU A 272 -63.31 -15.81 -6.70
C LEU A 272 -62.59 -16.45 -7.89
N SER A 273 -61.93 -15.64 -8.74
CA SER A 273 -61.15 -16.10 -9.90
C SER A 273 -59.99 -17.04 -9.55
N LEU A 274 -59.64 -17.15 -8.27
CA LEU A 274 -58.54 -17.98 -7.76
C LEU A 274 -59.05 -19.14 -6.88
N LYS A 275 -60.36 -19.42 -6.83
CA LYS A 275 -60.96 -20.39 -5.91
C LYS A 275 -61.89 -21.38 -6.63
N ASN A 276 -61.74 -22.66 -6.30
CA ASN A 276 -62.69 -23.72 -6.67
C ASN A 276 -63.71 -23.91 -5.54
N VAL A 277 -64.90 -23.34 -5.67
CA VAL A 277 -65.96 -23.40 -4.65
C VAL A 277 -66.55 -24.82 -4.60
N LYS A 278 -66.48 -25.47 -3.44
CA LYS A 278 -66.96 -26.85 -3.23
C LYS A 278 -68.38 -26.95 -2.66
N GLY A 279 -69.00 -25.83 -2.29
CA GLY A 279 -70.30 -25.76 -1.64
C GLY A 279 -70.24 -25.09 -0.27
N GLU A 280 -71.38 -25.06 0.44
CA GLU A 280 -71.50 -24.54 1.80
C GLU A 280 -70.84 -25.47 2.83
N TYR A 281 -70.39 -24.89 3.94
CA TYR A 281 -69.96 -25.66 5.11
C TYR A 281 -71.11 -26.50 5.65
N LYS A 282 -70.82 -27.74 6.06
CA LYS A 282 -71.82 -28.72 6.52
C LYS A 282 -71.70 -29.10 8.01
N GLY A 283 -70.75 -28.50 8.73
CA GLY A 283 -70.64 -28.67 10.20
C GLY A 283 -71.58 -27.72 10.96
N ASP A 284 -71.71 -27.94 12.27
CA ASP A 284 -72.44 -27.05 13.19
C ASP A 284 -71.44 -26.07 13.80
N ALA A 285 -71.32 -24.89 13.18
CA ALA A 285 -70.27 -23.94 13.54
C ALA A 285 -70.45 -23.41 14.96
N LEU A 286 -71.70 -23.19 15.39
CA LEU A 286 -72.01 -22.73 16.74
C LEU A 286 -71.60 -23.77 17.79
N LYS A 287 -71.95 -25.04 17.59
CA LYS A 287 -71.52 -26.13 18.48
C LYS A 287 -70.00 -26.27 18.49
N GLU A 288 -69.37 -26.26 17.32
CA GLU A 288 -67.92 -26.38 17.16
C GLU A 288 -67.15 -25.29 17.93
N ILE A 289 -67.63 -24.04 17.91
CA ILE A 289 -67.01 -22.95 18.66
C ILE A 289 -67.32 -23.04 20.16
N CYS A 290 -68.54 -23.42 20.54
CA CYS A 290 -68.89 -23.62 21.95
C CYS A 290 -68.10 -24.77 22.61
N ASP A 291 -67.79 -25.84 21.86
CA ASP A 291 -67.01 -26.98 22.34
C ASP A 291 -65.49 -26.69 22.36
N THR A 292 -65.03 -25.65 21.65
CA THR A 292 -63.61 -25.28 21.58
C THR A 292 -63.17 -24.58 22.87
N THR A 293 -62.17 -25.13 23.56
CA THR A 293 -61.61 -24.49 24.75
C THR A 293 -60.58 -23.42 24.36
N ILE A 294 -60.80 -22.19 24.81
CA ILE A 294 -59.84 -21.09 24.71
C ILE A 294 -59.06 -21.02 26.01
N VAL A 295 -57.73 -21.07 25.92
CA VAL A 295 -56.86 -21.06 27.09
C VAL A 295 -55.79 -19.98 26.99
N GLU A 296 -55.41 -19.48 28.16
CA GLU A 296 -54.26 -18.62 28.32
C GLU A 296 -53.00 -19.47 28.54
N TYR A 297 -51.91 -19.14 27.84
CA TYR A 297 -50.65 -19.86 27.97
C TYR A 297 -49.45 -18.95 27.75
N SER A 298 -48.27 -19.45 28.11
CA SER A 298 -46.97 -18.90 27.72
C SER A 298 -46.18 -19.95 26.95
N TYR A 299 -45.31 -19.51 26.04
CA TYR A 299 -44.42 -20.45 25.35
C TYR A 299 -43.37 -20.98 26.33
N LYS A 300 -43.03 -22.27 26.24
CA LYS A 300 -42.01 -22.89 27.11
C LYS A 300 -40.66 -22.15 27.07
N ASN A 301 -40.29 -21.61 25.91
CA ASN A 301 -39.07 -20.83 25.70
C ASN A 301 -39.23 -19.32 25.98
N ASN A 302 -40.46 -18.84 26.24
CA ASN A 302 -40.73 -17.47 26.65
C ASN A 302 -41.82 -17.44 27.73
N PRO A 303 -41.51 -17.87 28.97
CA PRO A 303 -42.51 -18.04 30.03
C PRO A 303 -43.19 -16.74 30.48
N LYS A 304 -42.61 -15.58 30.13
CA LYS A 304 -43.15 -14.26 30.45
C LYS A 304 -44.15 -13.75 29.41
N ALA A 305 -44.21 -14.36 28.23
CA ALA A 305 -45.16 -13.98 27.20
C ALA A 305 -46.55 -14.53 27.53
N ARG A 306 -47.58 -13.68 27.45
CA ARG A 306 -48.97 -14.03 27.66
C ARG A 306 -49.65 -14.21 26.31
N GLN A 307 -50.25 -15.36 26.06
CA GLN A 307 -50.95 -15.71 24.82
C GLN A 307 -52.35 -16.23 25.15
N LEU A 308 -53.30 -16.03 24.24
CA LEU A 308 -54.68 -16.50 24.36
C LEU A 308 -55.11 -17.08 23.01
N SER A 309 -55.30 -18.40 22.93
CA SER A 309 -55.77 -19.06 21.71
C SER A 309 -56.31 -20.45 22.04
N PRO A 310 -57.02 -21.11 21.11
CA PRO A 310 -57.15 -22.56 21.18
C PRO A 310 -55.78 -23.24 21.04
N ILE A 311 -55.64 -24.46 21.54
CA ILE A 311 -54.40 -25.25 21.50
C ILE A 311 -54.65 -26.59 20.80
N ILE A 312 -53.84 -26.89 19.78
CA ILE A 312 -53.77 -28.24 19.22
C ILE A 312 -53.09 -29.13 20.26
N ASP A 313 -53.85 -30.06 20.86
CA ASP A 313 -53.30 -31.02 21.81
C ASP A 313 -52.58 -32.14 21.03
N ASP A 314 -51.27 -32.01 20.86
CA ASP A 314 -50.40 -33.00 20.24
C ASP A 314 -49.71 -33.92 21.26
N VAL A 315 -49.84 -33.63 22.56
CA VAL A 315 -49.13 -34.33 23.65
C VAL A 315 -49.96 -35.46 24.25
N ASN A 316 -51.25 -35.25 24.51
CA ASN A 316 -52.07 -36.22 25.22
C ASN A 316 -52.67 -37.27 24.27
N LYS A 317 -52.70 -38.53 24.73
CA LYS A 317 -53.38 -39.64 24.04
C LYS A 317 -54.90 -39.46 24.03
N ILE A 318 -55.44 -38.97 25.14
CA ILE A 318 -56.84 -38.53 25.26
C ILE A 318 -56.79 -37.00 25.20
N LYS A 319 -57.36 -36.42 24.14
CA LYS A 319 -57.28 -34.98 23.89
C LYS A 319 -58.00 -34.21 25.00
N GLN A 320 -57.26 -33.32 25.64
CA GLN A 320 -57.77 -32.39 26.65
C GLN A 320 -58.24 -31.09 26.03
N PHE A 321 -57.65 -30.70 24.90
CA PHE A 321 -58.06 -29.55 24.09
C PHE A 321 -58.51 -30.05 22.71
N THR A 322 -59.73 -29.69 22.31
CA THR A 322 -60.33 -30.10 21.04
C THR A 322 -60.52 -28.89 20.15
N LEU A 323 -60.17 -29.02 18.87
CA LEU A 323 -60.39 -28.03 17.83
C LEU A 323 -61.14 -28.67 16.67
N PRO A 324 -61.99 -27.92 15.95
CA PRO A 324 -62.59 -28.38 14.70
C PRO A 324 -61.54 -28.73 13.65
N ASP A 325 -61.74 -29.83 12.94
CA ASP A 325 -60.80 -30.32 11.92
C ASP A 325 -60.54 -29.28 10.81
N ILE A 326 -61.52 -28.45 10.47
CA ILE A 326 -61.38 -27.42 9.42
C ILE A 326 -60.38 -26.31 9.78
N ILE A 327 -60.14 -26.08 11.08
CA ILE A 327 -59.17 -25.10 11.55
C ILE A 327 -57.85 -25.73 12.00
N ASN A 328 -57.75 -27.06 12.02
CA ASN A 328 -56.64 -27.80 12.61
C ASN A 328 -56.05 -28.79 11.61
N ASP A 329 -54.82 -28.53 11.14
CA ASP A 329 -54.07 -29.45 10.27
C ASP A 329 -53.11 -30.39 11.06
N GLY A 330 -53.21 -30.38 12.39
CA GLY A 330 -52.33 -31.11 13.31
C GLY A 330 -51.02 -30.39 13.65
N LYS A 331 -50.75 -29.21 13.06
CA LYS A 331 -49.52 -28.43 13.29
C LYS A 331 -49.79 -26.93 13.46
N THR A 332 -50.76 -26.39 12.75
CA THR A 332 -51.09 -24.96 12.67
C THR A 332 -52.59 -24.76 12.74
N VAL A 333 -52.99 -23.60 13.29
CA VAL A 333 -54.39 -23.19 13.31
C VAL A 333 -54.69 -22.29 12.11
N ASN A 334 -55.65 -22.68 11.28
CA ASN A 334 -56.08 -21.86 10.14
C ASN A 334 -56.95 -20.69 10.63
N LEU A 335 -56.31 -19.54 10.83
CA LEU A 335 -56.95 -18.31 11.33
C LEU A 335 -58.08 -17.81 10.42
N TYR A 336 -57.99 -18.04 9.10
CA TYR A 336 -59.03 -17.64 8.16
C TYR A 336 -60.28 -18.51 8.33
N ALA A 337 -60.09 -19.83 8.49
CA ALA A 337 -61.19 -20.75 8.77
C ALA A 337 -61.81 -20.49 10.15
N MET A 338 -61.01 -20.24 11.19
CA MET A 338 -61.50 -19.89 12.53
C MET A 338 -62.38 -18.64 12.51
N SER A 339 -61.93 -17.56 11.85
CA SER A 339 -62.72 -16.33 11.73
C SER A 339 -64.01 -16.57 10.94
N SER A 340 -63.96 -17.40 9.89
CA SER A 340 -65.14 -17.73 9.08
C SER A 340 -66.16 -18.56 9.85
N LEU A 341 -65.71 -19.52 10.67
CA LEU A 341 -66.57 -20.29 11.57
C LEU A 341 -67.26 -19.36 12.56
N SER A 342 -66.56 -18.37 13.13
CA SER A 342 -67.17 -17.41 14.05
C SER A 342 -68.31 -16.63 13.40
N TRP A 343 -68.14 -16.23 12.14
CA TRP A 343 -69.22 -15.58 11.38
C TRP A 343 -70.42 -16.53 11.17
N LEU A 344 -70.17 -17.78 10.79
CA LEU A 344 -71.23 -18.76 10.57
C LEU A 344 -71.96 -19.11 11.88
N ALA A 345 -71.25 -19.28 12.99
CA ALA A 345 -71.84 -19.50 14.30
C ALA A 345 -72.75 -18.35 14.76
N ILE A 346 -72.37 -17.10 14.47
CA ILE A 346 -73.21 -15.93 14.75
C ILE A 346 -74.49 -15.98 13.89
N GLN A 347 -74.38 -16.35 12.60
CA GLN A 347 -75.54 -16.52 11.72
C GLN A 347 -76.48 -17.64 12.22
N GLU A 348 -75.93 -18.76 12.66
CA GLU A 348 -76.69 -19.88 13.23
C GLU A 348 -77.36 -19.48 14.55
N LEU A 349 -76.67 -18.72 15.41
CA LEU A 349 -77.23 -18.20 16.65
C LEU A 349 -78.39 -17.22 16.38
N ALA A 350 -78.23 -16.30 15.44
CA ALA A 350 -79.28 -15.36 15.05
C ALA A 350 -80.55 -16.10 14.58
N LYS A 351 -80.40 -17.10 13.71
CA LYS A 351 -81.53 -17.94 13.27
C LYS A 351 -82.20 -18.70 14.43
N LYS A 352 -81.40 -19.20 15.39
CA LYS A 352 -81.96 -19.87 16.58
C LYS A 352 -82.76 -18.89 17.44
N LEU A 353 -82.31 -17.64 17.57
CA LEU A 353 -83.03 -16.59 18.29
C LEU A 353 -84.33 -16.19 17.57
N GLU A 354 -84.30 -15.99 16.26
CA GLU A 354 -85.52 -15.73 15.45
C GLU A 354 -86.57 -16.83 15.64
N ASN A 355 -86.15 -18.10 15.59
CA ASN A 355 -87.05 -19.25 15.82
C ASN A 355 -87.58 -19.36 17.27
N LEU A 356 -86.93 -18.70 18.23
CA LEU A 356 -87.40 -18.60 19.62
C LEU A 356 -88.35 -17.42 19.81
N GLU A 357 -88.22 -16.36 19.00
CA GLU A 357 -89.12 -15.19 19.00
C GLU A 357 -90.42 -15.45 18.21
N GLU A 358 -90.42 -16.41 17.28
CA GLU A 358 -91.61 -16.86 16.55
C GLU A 358 -92.48 -17.90 17.30
N LYS A 359 -92.05 -18.34 18.49
CA LYS A 359 -92.80 -19.24 19.39
C LYS A 359 -93.33 -18.47 20.59
#